data_AF-A0A936USC7-F1
#
_entry.id   AF-A0A936USC7-F1
#
_cell.length_a   1.000
_cell.length_b   1.000
_cell.length_c   1.000
_cell.angle_alpha   90.00
_cell.angle_beta   90.00
_cell.angle_gamma   90.00
#
_symmetry.space_group_name_H-M   'P 1'
#
loop_
_entity.id
_entity.type
_entity.pdbx_description
1 polymer ?
#
loop_
_entity_poly.entity_id
_entity_poly.type
_entity_poly.pdbx_seq_one_letter_code
_entity_poly.pdbx_strand_id
1 'polypeptide(L)'
;MRNYIKYVASGIFLGLVSAHAVAEVIDPEKHVLKNGYHSVKMGDDGKTRFYSFTERAASPRIAALETEIAKLPKHVEVQKMCDFMRGATKAKLIEQRGIAIDVAVTNYGYSGATVACVLKYMHDSNVGTQLIYNKKGAGGMYMVFVTD
;
A
#
# COMPACT_ATOMS: atom_id res chain seq x y z
N MET A 1 53.14 42.79 24.88
CA MET A 1 53.42 41.67 23.96
C MET A 1 52.53 40.50 24.34
N ARG A 2 51.75 39.99 23.37
CA ARG A 2 51.05 38.67 23.28
C ARG A 2 50.29 38.11 24.49
N ASN A 3 48.98 37.85 24.29
CA ASN A 3 48.25 36.58 24.54
C ASN A 3 46.75 36.84 24.23
N TYR A 4 46.18 36.46 23.07
CA TYR A 4 45.55 35.15 22.73
C TYR A 4 44.62 34.65 23.86
N ILE A 5 43.29 34.55 23.70
CA ILE A 5 42.53 33.39 23.17
C ILE A 5 41.03 33.82 23.15
N LYS A 6 40.39 34.03 21.98
CA LYS A 6 39.41 33.14 21.31
C LYS A 6 38.38 32.46 22.25
N TYR A 7 37.15 32.99 22.30
CA TYR A 7 35.95 32.18 22.52
C TYR A 7 35.12 32.19 21.24
N VAL A 8 35.34 31.15 20.44
CA VAL A 8 34.48 30.76 19.34
C VAL A 8 33.22 30.17 19.97
N ALA A 9 32.07 30.77 19.71
CA ALA A 9 30.77 30.16 19.98
C ALA A 9 30.61 28.97 19.02
N SER A 10 31.14 27.81 19.41
CA SER A 10 30.84 26.53 18.78
C SER A 10 29.42 26.13 19.14
N GLY A 11 28.60 26.00 18.11
CA GLY A 11 27.17 25.73 18.22
C GLY A 11 26.84 24.27 18.50
N ILE A 12 25.56 24.06 18.79
CA ILE A 12 24.86 22.80 18.53
C ILE A 12 23.47 23.19 18.03
N PHE A 13 23.34 23.39 16.72
CA PHE A 13 22.04 23.28 16.06
C PHE A 13 21.73 21.78 16.07
N LEU A 14 20.92 21.33 17.03
CA LEU A 14 20.29 20.02 17.01
C LEU A 14 19.35 20.00 15.81
N GLY A 15 19.89 19.67 14.64
CA GLY A 15 19.10 19.24 13.51
C GLY A 15 18.36 17.98 13.95
N LEU A 16 17.09 18.13 14.32
CA LEU A 16 16.15 17.03 14.36
C LEU A 16 16.14 16.41 12.96
N VAL A 17 16.95 15.38 12.78
CA VAL A 17 16.81 14.45 11.68
C VAL A 17 15.48 13.77 11.95
N SER A 18 14.40 14.32 11.39
CA SER A 18 13.14 13.60 11.23
C SER A 18 13.49 12.38 10.41
N ALA A 19 13.72 11.25 11.10
CA ALA A 19 13.69 9.94 10.52
C ALA A 19 12.28 9.78 9.94
N HIS A 20 12.14 10.17 8.67
CA HIS A 20 11.01 9.76 7.87
C HIS A 20 11.14 8.25 7.84
N ALA A 21 10.39 7.57 8.70
CA ALA A 21 10.20 6.14 8.61
C ALA A 21 9.69 5.90 7.19
N VAL A 22 10.61 5.49 6.31
CA VAL A 22 10.29 5.20 4.92
C VAL A 22 9.25 4.08 5.01
N ALA A 23 8.05 4.35 4.50
CA ALA A 23 6.92 3.44 4.66
C ALA A 23 7.21 2.14 3.92
N GLU A 24 7.77 1.14 4.61
CA GLU A 24 8.09 -0.14 3.99
C GLU A 24 6.82 -0.74 3.34
N VAL A 25 7.00 -1.34 2.16
CA VAL A 25 5.94 -2.07 1.46
C VAL A 25 5.32 -3.09 2.41
N ILE A 26 3.99 -3.06 2.52
CA ILE A 26 3.28 -3.91 3.46
C ILE A 26 3.47 -5.38 3.05
N ASP A 27 4.03 -6.22 3.95
CA ASP A 27 3.92 -7.69 3.86
C ASP A 27 2.52 -8.09 4.34
N PRO A 28 1.59 -8.47 3.44
CA PRO A 28 0.20 -8.65 3.81
C PRO A 28 -0.01 -9.88 4.70
N GLU A 29 0.85 -10.90 4.62
CA GLU A 29 0.77 -12.07 5.50
C GLU A 29 1.14 -11.67 6.92
N LYS A 30 2.29 -11.01 7.12
CA LYS A 30 2.68 -10.52 8.44
C LYS A 30 1.66 -9.55 9.02
N HIS A 31 1.11 -8.67 8.17
CA HIS A 31 0.12 -7.68 8.60
C HIS A 31 -1.18 -8.33 9.06
N VAL A 32 -1.72 -9.29 8.30
CA VAL A 32 -2.94 -10.03 8.67
C VAL A 32 -2.72 -10.91 9.89
N LEU A 33 -1.57 -11.59 10.00
CA LEU A 33 -1.27 -12.42 11.18
C LEU A 33 -1.15 -11.57 12.45
N LYS A 34 -0.63 -10.34 12.34
CA LYS A 34 -0.50 -9.42 13.47
C LYS A 34 -1.83 -8.79 13.90
N ASN A 35 -2.63 -8.35 12.94
CA ASN A 35 -3.82 -7.51 13.20
C ASN A 35 -5.16 -8.28 13.11
N GLY A 36 -5.12 -9.55 12.71
CA GLY A 36 -6.31 -10.31 12.34
C GLY A 36 -6.77 -10.01 10.91
N TYR A 37 -7.93 -10.59 10.55
CA TYR A 37 -8.58 -10.38 9.26
C TYR A 37 -10.01 -9.89 9.45
N HIS A 38 -10.48 -9.06 8.52
CA HIS A 38 -11.88 -8.63 8.46
C HIS A 38 -12.74 -9.64 7.69
N SER A 39 -12.16 -10.38 6.75
CA SER A 39 -12.88 -11.40 6.01
C SER A 39 -11.96 -12.56 5.65
N VAL A 40 -12.53 -13.77 5.74
CA VAL A 40 -11.97 -14.99 5.17
C VAL A 40 -12.97 -15.56 4.17
N LYS A 41 -12.51 -15.89 2.96
CA LYS A 41 -13.32 -16.56 1.93
C LYS A 41 -12.62 -17.81 1.45
N MET A 42 -13.38 -18.85 1.13
CA MET A 42 -12.84 -20.00 0.40
C MET A 42 -12.80 -19.66 -1.09
N GLY A 43 -11.71 -20.00 -1.76
CA GLY A 43 -11.60 -19.92 -3.20
C GLY A 43 -12.47 -20.97 -3.89
N ASP A 44 -12.68 -20.79 -5.19
CA ASP A 44 -13.48 -21.70 -6.01
C ASP A 44 -12.87 -23.11 -6.10
N ASP A 45 -11.58 -23.25 -5.78
CA ASP A 45 -10.89 -24.54 -5.66
C ASP A 45 -11.28 -25.34 -4.40
N GLY A 46 -12.07 -24.74 -3.50
CA GLY A 46 -12.48 -25.33 -2.22
C GLY A 46 -11.34 -25.52 -1.22
N LYS A 47 -10.14 -25.02 -1.51
CA LYS A 47 -8.91 -25.29 -0.76
C LYS A 47 -8.20 -24.03 -0.31
N THR A 48 -8.07 -23.04 -1.21
CA THR A 48 -7.34 -21.81 -0.95
C THR A 48 -8.20 -20.87 -0.12
N ARG A 49 -7.74 -20.53 1.09
CA ARG A 49 -8.36 -19.47 1.90
C ARG A 49 -7.81 -18.11 1.49
N PHE A 50 -8.70 -17.13 1.37
CA PHE A 50 -8.40 -15.74 1.10
C PHE A 50 -8.66 -14.94 2.36
N TYR A 51 -7.59 -14.52 3.05
CA TYR A 51 -7.64 -13.67 4.22
C TYR A 51 -7.47 -12.23 3.80
N SER A 52 -8.33 -11.34 4.28
CA SER A 52 -8.28 -9.93 3.94
C SER A 52 -8.41 -9.02 5.14
N PHE A 53 -7.61 -7.96 5.13
CA PHE A 53 -7.69 -6.84 6.05
C PHE A 53 -7.87 -5.55 5.26
N THR A 54 -8.68 -4.62 5.77
CA THR A 54 -8.92 -3.32 5.13
C THR A 54 -8.62 -2.22 6.11
N GLU A 55 -7.69 -1.36 5.74
CA GLU A 55 -7.27 -0.20 6.51
C GLU A 55 -7.75 1.08 5.84
N ARG A 56 -8.40 1.96 6.61
CA ARG A 56 -8.58 3.36 6.20
C ARG A 56 -7.38 4.18 6.65
N ALA A 57 -6.78 4.93 5.74
CA ALA A 57 -5.57 5.71 5.99
C ALA A 57 -5.73 7.15 5.51
N ALA A 58 -5.09 8.09 6.21
CA ALA A 58 -5.04 9.48 5.77
C ALA A 58 -4.21 9.62 4.49
N SER A 59 -4.53 10.62 3.67
CA SER A 59 -3.90 10.88 2.37
C SER A 59 -2.35 10.93 2.40
N PRO A 60 -1.68 11.51 3.42
CA PRO A 60 -0.21 11.49 3.47
C PRO A 60 0.37 10.07 3.52
N ARG A 61 -0.30 9.15 4.21
CA ARG A 61 0.14 7.75 4.28
C ARG A 61 -0.07 7.02 2.96
N ILE A 62 -1.20 7.26 2.29
CA ILE A 62 -1.47 6.70 0.96
C ILE A 62 -0.41 7.17 -0.03
N ALA A 63 -0.12 8.47 -0.06
CA ALA A 63 0.91 9.05 -0.94
C ALA A 63 2.31 8.48 -0.68
N ALA A 64 2.67 8.26 0.60
CA ALA A 64 3.93 7.61 0.96
C ALA A 64 4.00 6.18 0.43
N LEU A 65 2.95 5.38 0.62
CA LEU A 65 2.88 4.01 0.11
C LEU A 65 2.87 3.94 -1.42
N GLU A 66 2.17 4.85 -2.11
CA GLU A 66 2.22 4.98 -3.57
C GLU A 66 3.65 5.21 -4.06
N THR A 67 4.39 6.10 -3.38
CA THR A 67 5.79 6.41 -3.71
C THR A 67 6.69 5.19 -3.55
N GLU A 68 6.45 4.35 -2.57
CA GLU A 68 7.23 3.12 -2.35
C GLU A 68 6.87 2.03 -3.38
N ILE A 69 5.59 1.87 -3.71
CA ILE A 69 5.17 0.97 -4.81
C ILE A 69 5.77 1.43 -6.14
N ALA A 70 5.88 2.74 -6.39
CA ALA A 70 6.46 3.27 -7.61
C ALA A 70 7.90 2.79 -7.85
N LYS A 71 8.68 2.63 -6.77
CA LYS A 71 10.08 2.18 -6.81
C LYS A 71 10.23 0.67 -7.01
N LEU A 72 9.17 -0.11 -6.81
CA LEU A 72 9.24 -1.57 -6.93
C LEU A 72 9.49 -2.01 -8.38
N PRO A 73 10.24 -3.11 -8.59
CA PRO A 73 10.35 -3.77 -9.88
C PRO A 73 8.99 -4.04 -10.51
N LYS A 74 8.92 -3.88 -11.83
CA LYS A 74 7.71 -4.11 -12.63
C LYS A 74 7.85 -5.41 -13.41
N HIS A 75 6.76 -6.16 -13.52
CA HIS A 75 6.70 -7.35 -14.37
C HIS A 75 5.32 -7.45 -15.03
N VAL A 76 5.25 -7.96 -16.26
CA VAL A 76 4.00 -8.01 -17.04
C VAL A 76 2.93 -8.89 -16.37
N GLU A 77 3.32 -10.01 -15.77
CA GLU A 77 2.39 -10.86 -15.02
C GLU A 77 1.84 -10.18 -13.76
N VAL A 78 2.62 -9.28 -13.14
CA VAL A 78 2.17 -8.47 -12.01
C VAL A 78 1.16 -7.42 -12.48
N GLN A 79 1.39 -6.81 -13.65
CA GLN A 79 0.42 -5.89 -14.26
C GLN A 79 -0.91 -6.59 -14.54
N LYS A 80 -0.89 -7.77 -15.17
CA LYS A 80 -2.10 -8.58 -15.44
C LYS A 80 -2.86 -8.91 -14.16
N MET A 81 -2.14 -9.26 -13.08
CA MET A 81 -2.74 -9.48 -11.76
C MET A 81 -3.41 -8.21 -11.23
N CYS A 82 -2.75 -7.06 -11.32
CA CYS A 82 -3.35 -5.80 -10.91
C CYS A 82 -4.55 -5.39 -11.77
N ASP A 83 -4.55 -5.69 -13.07
CA ASP A 83 -5.69 -5.47 -13.96
C ASP A 83 -6.88 -6.37 -13.61
N PHE A 84 -6.62 -7.62 -13.21
CA PHE A 84 -7.63 -8.50 -12.66
C PHE A 84 -8.22 -7.93 -11.36
N MET A 85 -7.36 -7.47 -10.44
CA MET A 85 -7.77 -6.84 -9.19
C MET A 85 -8.55 -5.54 -9.40
N ARG A 86 -8.22 -4.77 -10.44
CA ARG A 86 -8.99 -3.60 -10.89
C ARG A 86 -10.42 -4.00 -11.25
N GLY A 87 -10.61 -5.08 -11.99
CA GLY A 87 -11.93 -5.60 -12.34
C GLY A 87 -12.77 -5.95 -11.12
N ALA A 88 -12.20 -6.70 -10.17
CA ALA A 88 -12.87 -7.05 -8.91
C ALA A 88 -13.21 -5.81 -8.06
N THR A 89 -12.30 -4.84 -8.01
CA THR A 89 -12.52 -3.58 -7.26
C THR A 89 -13.62 -2.74 -7.91
N LYS A 90 -13.62 -2.62 -9.24
CA LYS A 90 -14.69 -1.94 -10.00
C LYS A 90 -16.06 -2.56 -9.72
N ALA A 91 -16.18 -3.89 -9.81
CA ALA A 91 -17.43 -4.58 -9.53
C ALA A 91 -17.94 -4.31 -8.10
N LYS A 92 -17.06 -4.41 -7.09
CA LYS A 92 -17.40 -4.13 -5.70
C LYS A 92 -17.84 -2.68 -5.47
N LEU A 93 -17.13 -1.71 -6.06
CA LEU A 93 -17.48 -0.29 -5.94
C LEU A 93 -18.85 0.00 -6.58
N ILE A 94 -19.13 -0.57 -7.74
CA ILE A 94 -20.44 -0.45 -8.40
C ILE A 94 -21.54 -1.05 -7.52
N GLU A 95 -21.33 -2.25 -6.97
CA GLU A 95 -22.29 -2.89 -6.05
C GLU A 95 -22.58 -2.04 -4.81
N GLN A 96 -21.53 -1.45 -4.22
CA GLN A 96 -21.66 -0.64 -3.00
C GLN A 96 -22.28 0.75 -3.23
N ARG A 97 -22.09 1.33 -4.42
CA ARG A 97 -22.47 2.72 -4.71
C ARG A 97 -23.68 2.82 -5.65
N GLY A 98 -24.06 1.74 -6.32
CA GLY A 98 -25.18 1.70 -7.26
C GLY A 98 -24.96 2.49 -8.55
N ILE A 99 -23.72 2.91 -8.83
CA ILE A 99 -23.39 3.73 -10.01
C ILE A 99 -22.16 3.20 -10.74
N ALA A 100 -22.02 3.56 -12.02
CA ALA A 100 -20.84 3.25 -12.81
C ALA A 100 -19.62 4.03 -12.26
N ILE A 101 -18.56 3.30 -11.90
CA ILE A 101 -17.30 3.85 -11.39
C ILE A 101 -16.18 3.39 -12.31
N ASP A 102 -15.35 4.34 -12.73
CA ASP A 102 -14.11 4.04 -13.43
C ASP A 102 -12.98 3.81 -12.45
N VAL A 103 -12.21 2.76 -12.73
CA VAL A 103 -11.07 2.32 -11.92
C VAL A 103 -9.91 2.09 -12.86
N ALA A 104 -8.73 2.61 -12.52
CA ALA A 104 -7.51 2.45 -13.29
C ALA A 104 -6.37 1.93 -12.40
N VAL A 105 -5.57 1.00 -12.93
CA VAL A 105 -4.26 0.68 -12.36
C VAL A 105 -3.33 1.83 -12.75
N THR A 106 -2.83 2.56 -11.75
CA THR A 106 -1.94 3.72 -11.99
C THR A 106 -0.49 3.41 -11.64
N ASN A 107 -0.25 2.42 -10.78
CA ASN A 107 1.07 1.88 -10.49
C ASN A 107 0.96 0.44 -9.98
N TYR A 108 2.05 -0.30 -10.03
CA TYR A 108 2.12 -1.68 -9.54
C TYR A 108 3.56 -2.07 -9.27
N GLY A 109 3.80 -3.19 -8.61
CA GLY A 109 5.14 -3.75 -8.49
C GLY A 109 5.15 -4.96 -7.58
N TYR A 110 6.34 -5.52 -7.35
CA TYR A 110 6.49 -6.66 -6.46
C TYR A 110 7.74 -6.56 -5.60
N SER A 111 7.69 -7.19 -4.43
CA SER A 111 8.82 -7.40 -3.53
C SER A 111 8.74 -8.81 -2.95
N GLY A 112 9.72 -9.65 -3.26
CA GLY A 112 9.64 -11.09 -2.97
C GLY A 112 8.36 -11.70 -3.58
N ALA A 113 7.53 -12.32 -2.74
CA ALA A 113 6.24 -12.91 -3.13
C ALA A 113 5.05 -11.94 -3.03
N THR A 114 5.28 -10.70 -2.59
CA THR A 114 4.22 -9.69 -2.45
C THR A 114 4.06 -8.93 -3.74
N VAL A 115 2.84 -8.91 -4.26
CA VAL A 115 2.40 -8.01 -5.33
C VAL A 115 1.71 -6.80 -4.70
N ALA A 116 1.98 -5.62 -5.23
CA ALA A 116 1.35 -4.38 -4.84
C ALA A 116 0.73 -3.68 -6.05
N CYS A 117 -0.49 -3.20 -5.92
CA CYS A 117 -1.25 -2.50 -6.95
C CYS A 117 -1.76 -1.16 -6.41
N VAL A 118 -1.68 -0.10 -7.22
CA VAL A 118 -2.28 1.21 -6.95
C VAL A 118 -3.46 1.40 -7.89
N LEU A 119 -4.66 1.42 -7.33
CA LEU A 119 -5.88 1.69 -8.06
C LEU A 119 -6.38 3.09 -7.73
N LYS A 120 -6.72 3.86 -8.76
CA LYS A 120 -7.46 5.12 -8.61
C LYS A 120 -8.86 4.94 -9.17
N TYR A 121 -9.84 5.48 -8.47
CA TYR A 121 -11.23 5.42 -8.89
C TYR A 121 -11.88 6.79 -8.77
N MET A 122 -12.79 7.11 -9.69
CA MET A 122 -13.46 8.41 -9.74
C MET A 122 -14.93 8.28 -9.34
N HIS A 123 -15.37 9.13 -8.41
CA HIS A 123 -16.76 9.20 -7.96
C HIS A 123 -17.11 10.65 -7.61
N ASP A 124 -18.18 11.18 -8.20
CA ASP A 124 -18.69 12.54 -7.96
C ASP A 124 -17.59 13.62 -8.03
N SER A 125 -16.75 13.55 -9.07
CA SER A 125 -15.58 14.41 -9.29
C SER A 125 -14.44 14.29 -8.27
N ASN A 126 -14.52 13.35 -7.32
CA ASN A 126 -13.45 13.03 -6.40
C ASN A 126 -12.67 11.79 -6.88
N VAL A 127 -11.35 11.83 -6.74
CA VAL A 127 -10.48 10.69 -7.04
C VAL A 127 -10.10 10.01 -5.73
N GLY A 128 -10.63 8.80 -5.53
CA GLY A 128 -10.25 7.94 -4.44
C GLY A 128 -9.07 7.04 -4.80
N THR A 129 -8.36 6.54 -3.79
CA THR A 129 -7.21 5.65 -3.99
C THR A 129 -7.33 4.39 -3.14
N GLN A 130 -7.14 3.25 -3.80
CA GLN A 130 -7.06 1.95 -3.13
C GLN A 130 -5.74 1.28 -3.48
N LEU A 131 -4.93 1.03 -2.45
CA LEU A 131 -3.72 0.22 -2.55
C LEU A 131 -4.05 -1.22 -2.18
N ILE A 132 -3.55 -2.17 -2.95
CA ILE A 132 -3.78 -3.60 -2.72
C ILE A 132 -2.44 -4.29 -2.62
N TYR A 133 -2.22 -4.99 -1.52
CA TYR A 133 -1.06 -5.86 -1.32
C TYR A 133 -1.56 -7.30 -1.25
N ASN A 134 -1.00 -8.19 -2.05
CA ASN A 134 -1.36 -9.61 -2.03
C ASN A 134 -0.12 -10.50 -2.02
N LYS A 135 -0.18 -11.58 -1.23
CA LYS A 135 0.88 -12.57 -1.11
C LYS A 135 0.27 -13.95 -0.95
N LYS A 136 0.81 -14.94 -1.66
CA LYS A 136 0.51 -16.35 -1.40
C LYS A 136 1.43 -16.85 -0.28
N GLY A 137 0.88 -17.13 0.88
CA GLY A 137 1.59 -17.74 2.01
C GLY A 137 1.24 -19.23 2.16
N ALA A 138 1.76 -19.86 3.20
CA ALA A 138 1.52 -21.29 3.45
C ALA A 138 0.06 -21.58 3.81
N GLY A 139 -0.62 -20.65 4.50
CA GLY A 139 -2.01 -20.79 4.93
C GLY A 139 -3.06 -20.39 3.89
N GLY A 140 -2.66 -19.77 2.78
CA GLY A 140 -3.57 -19.25 1.76
C GLY A 140 -3.09 -17.95 1.11
N MET A 141 -4.03 -17.20 0.56
CA MET A 141 -3.81 -15.86 0.02
C MET A 141 -4.07 -14.81 1.09
N TYR A 142 -3.12 -13.92 1.30
CA TYR A 142 -3.20 -12.82 2.25
C TYR A 142 -3.30 -11.50 1.50
N MET A 143 -4.28 -10.69 1.85
CA MET A 143 -4.60 -9.44 1.18
C MET A 143 -4.75 -8.30 2.17
N VAL A 144 -4.07 -7.18 1.90
CA VAL A 144 -4.28 -5.93 2.63
C VAL A 144 -4.74 -4.88 1.63
N PHE A 145 -5.86 -4.24 1.97
CA PHE A 145 -6.41 -3.12 1.24
C PHE A 145 -6.18 -1.85 2.06
N VAL A 146 -5.53 -0.84 1.50
CA VAL A 146 -5.40 0.49 2.12
C VAL A 146 -6.21 1.46 1.28
N THR A 147 -7.20 2.10 1.88
CA THR A 147 -8.12 3.05 1.22
C THR A 147 -8.14 4.37 1.95
N ASP A 148 -8.50 5.44 1.25
CA ASP A 148 -8.92 6.71 1.83
C ASP A 148 -10.31 6.62 2.51
#